data_AF-A0A9X8ZZS4-F1
#
_entry.id   AF-A0A9X8ZZS4-F1
#
_cell.length_a   1.000
_cell.length_b   1.000
_cell.length_c   1.000
_cell.angle_alpha   90.00
_cell.angle_beta   90.00
_cell.angle_gamma   90.00
#
_symmetry.space_group_name_H-M   'P 1'
#
loop_
_entity.id
_entity.type
_entity.pdbx_description
1 polymer ?
#
loop_
_entity_poly.entity_id
_entity_poly.type
_entity_poly.pdbx_seq_one_letter_code
_entity_poly.pdbx_strand_id
1 'polypeptide(L)' 'MNKKILLVEDDEALGIAIEFSLRNEGYEVIRASSVKEAKHQFVHNTF' A
#
# COMPACT_ATOMS: atom_id res chain seq x y z
N MET A 1 11.07 -12.97 6.12
CA MET A 1 10.00 -12.54 5.18
C MET A 1 9.65 -11.12 5.53
N ASN A 2 9.65 -10.20 4.57
CA ASN A 2 9.20 -8.83 4.81
C ASN A 2 7.68 -8.83 4.90
N LYS A 3 7.11 -8.14 5.89
CA LYS A 3 5.66 -8.00 6.03
C LYS A 3 5.15 -7.09 4.91
N LYS A 4 4.08 -7.51 4.23
CA LYS A 4 3.48 -6.77 3.12
C LYS A 4 2.27 -5.97 3.62
N ILE A 5 2.14 -4.72 3.18
CA ILE A 5 1.05 -3.81 3.56
C ILE A 5 0.33 -3.36 2.29
N LEU A 6 -1.00 -3.50 2.27
CA LEU A 6 -1.87 -2.82 1.31
C LEU A 6 -2.29 -1.47 1.90
N LEU A 7 -1.75 -0.38 1.36
CA LEU A 7 -2.07 0.99 1.76
C LEU A 7 -3.14 1.56 0.83
N VAL A 8 -4.34 1.82 1.37
CA VAL A 8 -5.46 2.41 0.64
C VAL A 8 -5.65 3.86 1.09
N GLU A 9 -5.37 4.81 0.21
CA GLU A 9 -5.38 6.25 0.50
C GLU A 9 -5.63 7.02 -0.80
N ASP A 10 -6.70 7.82 -0.85
CA ASP A 10 -7.13 8.56 -2.04
C ASP A 10 -6.36 9.86 -2.26
N ASP A 11 -5.75 10.43 -1.21
CA ASP A 11 -4.82 11.55 -1.35
C ASP A 11 -3.42 11.07 -1.77
N GLU A 12 -2.94 11.57 -2.91
CA GLU A 12 -1.65 11.17 -3.48
C GLU A 12 -0.47 11.58 -2.59
N ALA A 13 -0.47 12.82 -2.09
CA ALA A 13 0.66 13.38 -1.36
C ALA A 13 0.82 12.71 0.02
N LEU A 14 -0.29 12.57 0.76
CA LEU A 14 -0.31 11.85 2.03
C LEU A 14 0.10 10.40 1.83
N GLY A 15 -0.40 9.78 0.79
CA GLY A 15 -0.13 8.41 0.49
C GLY A 15 1.33 8.09 0.15
N ILE A 16 2.00 8.98 -0.60
CA ILE A 16 3.45 8.91 -0.85
C ILE A 16 4.23 9.05 0.46
N ALA A 17 3.82 9.97 1.34
CA ALA A 17 4.50 10.18 2.62
C ALA A 17 4.42 8.94 3.52
N ILE A 18 3.24 8.28 3.59
CA ILE A 18 3.06 7.05 4.37
C ILE A 18 3.87 5.89 3.78
N GLU A 19 3.85 5.72 2.45
CA GLU A 19 4.63 4.69 1.77
C GLU A 19 6.13 4.84 2.04
N PHE A 20 6.65 6.07 1.99
CA PHE A 20 8.06 6.34 2.26
C PHE A 20 8.44 5.91 3.69
N SER A 21 7.64 6.27 4.70
CA SER A 21 7.87 5.88 6.09
C SER A 21 7.83 4.36 6.27
N LEU A 22 6.82 3.67 5.73
CA LEU A 22 6.67 2.22 5.85
C LEU A 22 7.80 1.46 5.13
N ARG A 23 8.23 1.92 3.96
CA ARG A 23 9.37 1.33 3.24
C ARG A 23 10.67 1.52 4.02
N ASN A 24 10.88 2.67 4.67
CA ASN A 24 12.03 2.90 5.54
C ASN A 24 12.04 1.99 6.78
N GLU A 25 10.88 1.57 7.26
CA GLU A 25 10.73 0.58 8.33
C GLU A 25 10.89 -0.88 7.84
N GLY A 26 11.09 -1.10 6.55
CA GLY A 26 11.35 -2.42 5.95
C GLY A 26 10.10 -3.18 5.47
N TYR A 27 8.94 -2.52 5.41
CA TYR A 27 7.73 -3.12 4.84
C TYR A 27 7.73 -3.08 3.31
N GLU A 28 7.12 -4.09 2.69
CA GLU A 28 6.74 -4.02 1.27
C GLU A 28 5.35 -3.36 1.19
N VAL A 29 5.23 -2.27 0.45
CA VAL A 29 3.99 -1.49 0.38
C VAL A 29 3.40 -1.58 -1.03
N ILE A 30 2.12 -1.93 -1.10
CA ILE A 30 1.30 -1.84 -2.31
C ILE A 30 0.28 -0.72 -2.10
N ARG A 31 0.25 0.24 -3.03
CA ARG A 31 -0.64 1.41 -3.00
C ARG A 31 -1.96 1.11 -3.70
N ALA A 32 -3.03 1.70 -3.20
CA ALA A 32 -4.31 1.82 -3.89
C ALA A 32 -4.95 3.18 -3.58
N SER A 33 -5.50 3.83 -4.59
CA SER A 33 -6.17 5.14 -4.50
C SER A 33 -7.69 5.05 -4.35
N SER A 34 -8.25 3.85 -4.44
CA SER A 34 -9.68 3.62 -4.39
C SER A 34 -10.02 2.21 -3.92
N VAL A 35 -11.26 2.01 -3.48
CA VAL A 35 -11.79 0.68 -3.12
C VAL A 35 -11.70 -0.31 -4.29
N LYS A 36 -11.92 0.16 -5.52
CA LYS A 36 -11.83 -0.69 -6.73
C LYS A 36 -10.41 -1.22 -6.92
N GLU A 37 -9.42 -0.34 -6.79
CA GLU A 37 -8.01 -0.70 -6.90
C GLU A 37 -7.56 -1.57 -5.73
N ALA A 38 -7.95 -1.24 -4.50
CA ALA A 38 -7.63 -2.02 -3.31
C ALA A 38 -8.16 -3.46 -3.43
N LYS A 39 -9.41 -3.62 -3.88
CA LYS A 39 -10.00 -4.94 -4.14
C LYS A 39 -9.23 -5.70 -5.22
N HIS A 40 -8.81 -5.02 -6.29
CA HIS A 40 -7.97 -5.63 -7.31
C HIS A 40 -6.65 -6.13 -6.72
N GLN A 41 -5.94 -5.29 -5.95
CA GLN A 41 -4.68 -5.66 -5.33
C GLN A 41 -4.83 -6.80 -4.33
N PHE A 42 -5.87 -6.78 -3.50
CA PHE A 42 -6.15 -7.83 -2.51
C PHE A 42 -6.39 -9.20 -3.15
N VAL A 43 -7.05 -9.24 -4.32
CA VAL A 43 -7.33 -10.49 -5.04
C VAL A 43 -6.09 -11.04 -5.77
N HIS A 44 -5.18 -10.17 -6.22
CA HIS A 44 -4.05 -10.56 -7.09
C HIS A 44 -2.69 -10.59 -6.37
N ASN A 45 -2.62 -10.26 -5.09
CA ASN A 45 -1.41 -10.34 -4.28
C ASN A 45 -1.63 -11.15 -3.00
N THR A 46 -0.57 -11.74 -2.48
CA THR A 46 -0.55 -12.38 -1.16
C THR A 46 -0.11 -11.38 -0.10
N PHE A 47 -0.84 -11.28 1.00
CA PHE A 47 -0.52 -10.43 2.17
C PHE A 47 -0.51 -11.28 3.45
#